data_AF-A0A956VQB8-F1
#
_entry.id   AF-A0A956VQB8-F1
#
_cell.length_a   1.000
_cell.length_b   1.000
_cell.length_c   1.000
_cell.angle_alpha   90.00
_cell.angle_beta   90.00
_cell.angle_gamma   90.00
#
_symmetry.space_group_name_H-M   'P 1'
#
loop_
_entity.id
_entity.type
_entity.pdbx_description
1 polymer ?
#
loop_
_entity_poly.entity_id
_entity_poly.type
_entity_poly.pdbx_seq_one_letter_code
_entity_poly.pdbx_strand_id
1 'polypeptide(L)'
;MTLSASDLSIGDAALTSVAEEMGEALGRTAYSPNIKERRDHSCGVFDANGTMVAQAAHIPVHLGAMPAAVRQVLDLAPFAPGDVLALNDPFLGGTHLPDLTTIAPVFAGGDTPIAFVATRAHHADIGGMAPGSMPVATELLQEGLVIPPIRLIDAGKPNESAIALIVRNSRAPEERRGDLRAQLAATALGARRIEALVGRFGVDGLRERFAALLDHGERVIRSVIAEVPDGRYEFTDYLEVQDPPPPGTEGYRHFGAPIHVAITVE
;
A
#
# COMPACT_ATOMS: atom_id res chain seq x y z
N MET A 1 9.71 -19.67 -21.85
CA MET A 1 8.76 -20.57 -22.54
C MET A 1 7.43 -19.80 -22.60
N THR A 2 6.34 -20.38 -23.09
CA THR A 2 5.02 -19.75 -22.91
C THR A 2 4.29 -20.57 -21.86
N LEU A 3 4.02 -19.97 -20.70
CA LEU A 3 3.24 -20.62 -19.65
C LEU A 3 1.89 -21.08 -20.21
N SER A 4 1.46 -22.30 -19.84
CA SER A 4 0.12 -22.75 -20.19
C SER A 4 -0.94 -21.93 -19.46
N ALA A 5 -2.20 -21.98 -19.91
CA ALA A 5 -3.30 -21.32 -19.20
C ALA A 5 -3.44 -21.85 -17.75
N SER A 6 -3.25 -23.17 -17.57
CA SER A 6 -3.23 -23.79 -16.25
C SER A 6 -2.09 -23.28 -15.39
N ASP A 7 -0.90 -23.13 -15.97
CA ASP A 7 0.23 -22.52 -15.28
C ASP A 7 -0.11 -21.11 -14.84
N LEU A 8 -0.58 -20.25 -15.74
CA LEU A 8 -0.91 -18.86 -15.41
C LEU A 8 -1.89 -18.79 -14.23
N SER A 9 -2.96 -19.59 -14.26
CA SER A 9 -3.96 -19.67 -13.18
C SER A 9 -3.37 -20.16 -11.85
N ILE A 10 -2.46 -21.15 -11.88
CA ILE A 10 -1.75 -21.60 -10.68
C ILE A 10 -0.86 -20.48 -10.12
N GLY A 11 -0.20 -19.71 -10.99
CA GLY A 11 0.64 -18.58 -10.61
C GLY A 11 -0.17 -17.46 -9.94
N ASP A 12 -1.28 -17.08 -10.57
CA ASP A 12 -2.23 -16.08 -10.04
C ASP A 12 -2.72 -16.48 -8.65
N ALA A 13 -3.29 -17.67 -8.52
CA ALA A 13 -3.81 -18.17 -7.25
C ALA A 13 -2.72 -18.24 -6.16
N ALA A 14 -1.51 -18.69 -6.51
CA ALA A 14 -0.41 -18.78 -5.56
C ALA A 14 0.03 -17.40 -5.05
N LEU A 15 0.11 -16.39 -5.92
CA LEU A 15 0.56 -15.05 -5.56
C LEU A 15 -0.53 -14.25 -4.83
N THR A 16 -1.77 -14.37 -5.27
CA THR A 16 -2.93 -13.79 -4.59
C THR A 16 -3.06 -14.38 -3.18
N SER A 17 -2.88 -15.70 -3.01
CA SER A 17 -2.83 -16.34 -1.69
C SER A 17 -1.76 -15.76 -0.77
N VAL A 18 -0.59 -15.33 -1.30
CA VAL A 18 0.42 -14.66 -0.47
C VAL A 18 -0.14 -13.37 0.13
N ALA A 19 -0.74 -12.52 -0.70
CA ALA A 19 -1.30 -11.26 -0.23
C ALA A 19 -2.47 -11.48 0.75
N GLU A 20 -3.34 -12.46 0.49
CA GLU A 20 -4.45 -12.81 1.38
C GLU A 20 -3.97 -13.33 2.74
N GLU A 21 -2.97 -14.22 2.75
CA GLU A 21 -2.40 -14.73 4.01
C GLU A 21 -1.75 -13.62 4.84
N MET A 22 -1.08 -12.66 4.18
CA MET A 22 -0.55 -11.47 4.85
C MET A 22 -1.70 -10.65 5.49
N GLY A 23 -2.77 -10.39 4.73
CA GLY A 23 -3.91 -9.62 5.19
C GLY A 23 -4.65 -10.27 6.35
N GLU A 24 -4.85 -11.59 6.31
CA GLU A 24 -5.49 -12.34 7.39
C GLU A 24 -4.63 -12.37 8.65
N ALA A 25 -3.31 -12.57 8.51
CA ALA A 25 -2.39 -12.52 9.64
C ALA A 25 -2.38 -11.13 10.30
N LEU A 26 -2.36 -10.07 9.50
CA LEU A 26 -2.42 -8.69 9.99
C LEU A 26 -3.71 -8.43 10.77
N GLY A 27 -4.87 -8.69 10.15
CA GLY A 27 -6.17 -8.45 10.80
C GLY A 27 -6.36 -9.23 12.10
N ARG A 28 -5.90 -10.49 12.16
CA ARG A 28 -6.03 -11.32 13.37
C ARG A 28 -5.13 -10.90 14.53
N THR A 29 -3.95 -10.37 14.23
CA THR A 29 -2.92 -10.07 15.23
C THR A 29 -2.86 -8.59 15.62
N ALA A 30 -3.56 -7.73 14.89
CA ALA A 30 -3.73 -6.33 15.21
C ALA A 30 -4.52 -6.09 16.51
N TYR A 31 -4.28 -4.92 17.08
CA TYR A 31 -4.82 -4.44 18.34
C TYR A 31 -5.92 -3.41 18.10
N SER A 32 -5.71 -2.44 17.19
CA SER A 32 -6.70 -1.38 16.96
C SER A 32 -7.93 -1.90 16.21
N PRO A 33 -9.13 -1.35 16.50
CA PRO A 33 -10.33 -1.67 15.74
C PRO A 33 -10.23 -1.32 14.24
N ASN A 34 -9.41 -0.34 13.86
CA ASN A 34 -9.22 0.04 12.46
C ASN A 34 -8.65 -1.12 11.64
N ILE A 35 -7.56 -1.73 12.09
CA ILE A 35 -6.95 -2.85 11.37
C ILE A 35 -7.71 -4.15 11.64
N LYS A 36 -8.11 -4.39 12.90
CA LYS A 36 -8.70 -5.66 13.31
C LYS A 36 -10.13 -5.85 12.81
N GLU A 37 -10.99 -4.87 13.04
CA GLU A 37 -12.45 -4.99 12.83
C GLU A 37 -12.88 -4.34 11.52
N ARG A 38 -12.42 -3.12 11.24
CA ARG A 38 -12.71 -2.43 9.96
C ARG A 38 -11.92 -3.01 8.80
N ARG A 39 -10.84 -3.75 9.08
CA ARG A 39 -9.92 -4.34 8.09
C ARG A 39 -9.35 -3.27 7.16
N ASP A 40 -8.99 -2.15 7.76
CA ASP A 40 -8.44 -0.99 7.07
C ASP A 40 -6.95 -1.18 6.77
N HIS A 41 -6.68 -2.17 5.92
CA HIS A 41 -5.34 -2.56 5.50
C HIS A 41 -5.34 -3.19 4.12
N SER A 42 -4.19 -3.22 3.48
CA SER A 42 -4.01 -3.90 2.19
C SER A 42 -2.62 -4.53 2.11
N CYS A 43 -2.51 -5.58 1.31
CA CYS A 43 -1.28 -6.34 1.13
C CYS A 43 -1.03 -6.56 -0.36
N GLY A 44 0.22 -6.50 -0.78
CA GLY A 44 0.61 -6.62 -2.17
C GLY A 44 1.94 -7.33 -2.35
N VAL A 45 2.06 -7.99 -3.50
CA VAL A 45 3.30 -8.61 -4.01
C VAL A 45 3.74 -7.83 -5.23
N PHE A 46 5.04 -7.60 -5.34
CA PHE A 46 5.65 -6.80 -6.39
C PHE A 46 6.81 -7.58 -7.03
N ASP A 47 7.02 -7.38 -8.32
CA ASP A 47 8.21 -7.88 -9.01
C ASP A 47 9.49 -7.13 -8.55
N ALA A 48 10.65 -7.54 -9.08
CA ALA A 48 11.93 -6.90 -8.76
C ALA A 48 12.02 -5.42 -9.16
N ASN A 49 11.13 -4.93 -10.03
CA ASN A 49 11.08 -3.52 -10.46
C ASN A 49 10.10 -2.69 -9.61
N GLY A 50 9.43 -3.29 -8.63
CA GLY A 50 8.41 -2.63 -7.83
C GLY A 50 7.05 -2.50 -8.53
N THR A 51 6.80 -3.30 -9.57
CA THR A 51 5.48 -3.40 -10.22
C THR A 51 4.60 -4.37 -9.46
N MET A 52 3.39 -3.96 -9.10
CA MET A 52 2.46 -4.81 -8.36
C MET A 52 1.97 -5.95 -9.25
N VAL A 53 2.18 -7.19 -8.81
CA VAL A 53 1.80 -8.41 -9.55
C VAL A 53 0.58 -9.10 -8.96
N ALA A 54 0.37 -8.97 -7.65
CA ALA A 54 -0.79 -9.51 -6.95
C ALA A 54 -1.12 -8.66 -5.73
N GLN A 55 -2.38 -8.69 -5.32
CA GLN A 55 -2.89 -7.94 -4.19
C GLN A 55 -4.05 -8.67 -3.55
N ALA A 56 -4.25 -8.44 -2.25
CA ALA A 56 -5.49 -8.82 -1.60
C ALA A 56 -6.52 -7.70 -1.79
N ALA A 57 -7.70 -8.06 -2.30
CA ALA A 57 -8.76 -7.12 -2.64
C ALA A 57 -9.44 -6.53 -1.38
N HIS A 58 -8.75 -5.63 -0.70
CA HIS A 58 -9.25 -4.95 0.49
C HIS A 58 -9.77 -3.54 0.13
N ILE A 59 -8.87 -2.57 -0.07
CA ILE A 59 -9.25 -1.15 -0.18
C ILE A 59 -8.61 -0.53 -1.44
N PRO A 60 -9.41 -0.16 -2.48
CA PRO A 60 -8.88 0.30 -3.76
C PRO A 60 -7.89 1.48 -3.69
N VAL A 61 -8.08 2.44 -2.78
CA VAL A 61 -7.18 3.60 -2.66
C VAL A 61 -5.76 3.19 -2.23
N HIS A 62 -5.62 2.18 -1.37
CA HIS A 62 -4.32 1.64 -0.99
C HIS A 62 -3.60 1.06 -2.21
N LEU A 63 -4.35 0.40 -3.09
CA LEU A 63 -3.80 -0.33 -4.23
C LEU A 63 -3.25 0.60 -5.30
N GLY A 64 -3.87 1.77 -5.51
CA GLY A 64 -3.37 2.79 -6.44
C GLY A 64 -2.08 3.45 -5.96
N ALA A 65 -1.92 3.66 -4.65
CA ALA A 65 -0.79 4.41 -4.08
C ALA A 65 0.39 3.52 -3.65
N MET A 66 0.16 2.26 -3.29
CA MET A 66 1.22 1.34 -2.84
C MET A 66 2.36 1.13 -3.86
N PRO A 67 2.12 1.03 -5.19
CA PRO A 67 3.21 1.00 -6.17
C PRO A 67 4.11 2.24 -6.13
N ALA A 68 3.54 3.42 -5.86
CA ALA A 68 4.34 4.63 -5.69
C ALA A 68 5.23 4.55 -4.43
N ALA A 69 4.67 4.06 -3.31
CA ALA A 69 5.44 3.84 -2.08
C ALA A 69 6.59 2.83 -2.27
N VAL A 70 6.35 1.72 -2.99
CA VAL A 70 7.40 0.74 -3.30
C VAL A 70 8.50 1.37 -4.16
N ARG A 71 8.14 2.17 -5.17
CA ARG A 71 9.14 2.89 -5.98
C ARG A 71 10.02 3.83 -5.15
N GLN A 72 9.44 4.55 -4.18
CA GLN A 72 10.20 5.49 -3.34
C GLN A 72 11.22 4.78 -2.43
N VAL A 73 10.94 3.55 -1.98
CA VAL A 73 11.92 2.82 -1.17
C VAL A 73 13.04 2.18 -2.00
N LEU A 74 12.89 2.06 -3.33
CA LEU A 74 13.95 1.53 -4.20
C LEU A 74 15.24 2.35 -4.10
N ASP A 75 15.13 3.66 -3.85
CA ASP A 75 16.26 4.57 -3.68
C ASP A 75 17.06 4.34 -2.39
N LEU A 76 16.55 3.52 -1.46
CA LEU A 76 17.24 3.14 -0.21
C LEU A 76 18.17 1.92 -0.37
N ALA A 77 18.36 1.44 -1.60
CA ALA A 77 19.35 0.43 -1.90
C ALA A 77 20.77 0.87 -1.47
N PRO A 78 21.68 -0.07 -1.09
CA PRO A 78 21.53 -1.51 -1.17
C PRO A 78 20.64 -2.09 -0.05
N PHE A 79 19.93 -3.16 -0.40
CA PHE A 79 19.09 -3.93 0.52
C PHE A 79 19.81 -5.17 1.03
N ALA A 80 19.38 -5.68 2.18
CA ALA A 80 19.81 -6.94 2.74
C ALA A 80 18.62 -7.87 3.06
N PRO A 81 18.80 -9.19 3.04
CA PRO A 81 17.80 -10.12 3.56
C PRO A 81 17.39 -9.77 5.00
N GLY A 82 16.08 -9.71 5.23
CA GLY A 82 15.52 -9.33 6.54
C GLY A 82 15.34 -7.82 6.74
N ASP A 83 15.64 -6.99 5.74
CA ASP A 83 15.26 -5.58 5.77
C ASP A 83 13.73 -5.42 5.77
N VAL A 84 13.25 -4.40 6.50
CA VAL A 84 11.88 -3.89 6.35
C VAL A 84 11.93 -2.37 6.32
N LEU A 85 11.45 -1.82 5.21
CA LEU A 85 11.37 -0.38 4.94
C LEU A 85 9.98 0.12 5.31
N ALA A 86 9.84 1.41 5.57
CA ALA A 86 8.54 2.01 5.84
C ALA A 86 8.44 3.47 5.41
N LEU A 87 7.21 3.90 5.12
CA LEU A 87 6.84 5.30 4.90
C LEU A 87 5.33 5.52 5.07
N ASN A 88 4.92 6.77 5.32
CA ASN A 88 3.53 7.22 5.20
C ASN A 88 3.40 8.59 4.50
N ASP A 89 4.52 9.21 4.11
CA ASP A 89 4.53 10.54 3.52
C ASP A 89 3.63 10.58 2.25
N PRO A 90 2.56 11.40 2.23
CA PRO A 90 1.61 11.44 1.13
C PRO A 90 2.24 11.88 -0.19
N PHE A 91 3.31 12.68 -0.13
CA PHE A 91 4.05 13.12 -1.32
C PHE A 91 4.97 12.04 -1.87
N LEU A 92 5.22 10.97 -1.10
CA LEU A 92 6.09 9.85 -1.46
C LEU A 92 5.30 8.53 -1.53
N GLY A 93 4.03 8.60 -1.92
CA GLY A 93 3.19 7.41 -2.16
C GLY A 93 2.40 6.93 -0.94
N GLY A 94 2.43 7.65 0.18
CA GLY A 94 1.38 7.55 1.22
C GLY A 94 0.02 8.01 0.69
N THR A 95 -1.05 7.56 1.31
CA THR A 95 -2.44 8.01 1.03
C THR A 95 -2.85 9.14 1.96
N HIS A 96 -2.51 8.99 3.23
CA HIS A 96 -2.58 9.97 4.31
C HIS A 96 -1.71 9.45 5.46
N LEU A 97 -1.42 10.27 6.48
CA LEU A 97 -0.46 9.90 7.52
C LEU A 97 -0.83 8.66 8.36
N PRO A 98 -2.10 8.35 8.66
CA PRO A 98 -2.47 7.10 9.33
C PRO A 98 -2.03 5.83 8.60
N ASP A 99 -1.91 5.88 7.27
CA ASP A 99 -1.57 4.73 6.44
C ASP A 99 -0.07 4.51 6.37
N LEU A 100 0.45 3.76 7.34
CA LEU A 100 1.84 3.33 7.31
C LEU A 100 1.98 2.17 6.32
N THR A 101 2.89 2.31 5.35
CA THR A 101 3.28 1.23 4.45
C THR A 101 4.59 0.63 4.93
N THR A 102 4.67 -0.70 5.06
CA THR A 102 5.93 -1.42 5.30
C THR A 102 6.23 -2.35 4.13
N ILE A 103 7.48 -2.37 3.68
CA ILE A 103 7.92 -3.09 2.48
C ILE A 103 9.12 -3.96 2.84
N ALA A 104 9.15 -5.22 2.38
CA ALA A 104 10.31 -6.10 2.52
C ALA A 104 10.81 -6.56 1.14
N PRO A 105 12.11 -6.39 0.84
CA PRO A 105 12.76 -7.03 -0.30
C PRO A 105 12.89 -8.54 -0.05
N VAL A 106 12.65 -9.34 -1.09
CA VAL A 106 12.78 -10.80 -1.03
C VAL A 106 13.94 -11.25 -1.90
N PHE A 107 14.81 -12.09 -1.37
CA PHE A 107 16.01 -12.57 -2.05
C PHE A 107 15.93 -14.06 -2.36
N ALA A 108 16.71 -14.50 -3.35
CA ALA A 108 16.82 -15.90 -3.74
C ALA A 108 18.30 -16.32 -3.93
N GLY A 109 19.12 -16.04 -2.92
CA GLY A 109 20.53 -16.46 -2.88
C GLY A 109 21.52 -15.55 -3.64
N GLY A 110 21.07 -14.45 -4.23
CA GLY A 110 21.92 -13.41 -4.82
C GLY A 110 21.82 -12.07 -4.08
N ASP A 111 22.55 -11.05 -4.57
CA ASP A 111 22.65 -9.73 -3.94
C ASP A 111 21.53 -8.75 -4.34
N THR A 112 20.66 -9.15 -5.26
CA THR A 112 19.53 -8.34 -5.74
C THR A 112 18.21 -8.97 -5.33
N PRO A 113 17.22 -8.19 -4.85
CA PRO A 113 15.88 -8.69 -4.62
C PRO A 113 15.26 -9.24 -5.91
N ILE A 114 14.49 -10.31 -5.78
CA ILE A 114 13.71 -10.90 -6.88
C ILE A 114 12.24 -10.48 -6.86
N ALA A 115 11.79 -9.93 -5.73
CA ALA A 115 10.44 -9.47 -5.48
C ALA A 115 10.43 -8.52 -4.28
N PHE A 116 9.32 -7.82 -4.07
CA PHE A 116 9.00 -7.14 -2.83
C PHE A 116 7.62 -7.55 -2.35
N VAL A 117 7.41 -7.49 -1.05
CA VAL A 117 6.07 -7.59 -0.46
C VAL A 117 5.80 -6.34 0.36
N ALA A 118 4.55 -5.88 0.37
CA ALA A 118 4.18 -4.71 1.14
C ALA A 118 2.87 -4.92 1.89
N THR A 119 2.78 -4.28 3.05
CA THR A 119 1.52 -4.09 3.77
C THR A 119 1.29 -2.61 4.00
N ARG A 120 0.06 -2.15 3.89
CA ARG A 120 -0.40 -0.84 4.33
C ARG A 120 -1.49 -1.03 5.36
N ALA A 121 -1.39 -0.32 6.48
CA ALA A 121 -2.37 -0.42 7.54
C ALA A 121 -2.71 0.97 8.07
N HIS A 122 -4.00 1.23 8.29
CA HIS A 122 -4.49 2.49 8.83
C HIS A 122 -4.42 2.45 10.36
N HIS A 123 -3.38 3.05 10.93
CA HIS A 123 -3.24 3.15 12.37
C HIS A 123 -4.19 4.21 12.94
N ALA A 124 -4.84 3.92 14.06
CA ALA A 124 -5.93 4.76 14.58
C ALA A 124 -5.53 6.20 14.94
N ASP A 125 -4.28 6.44 15.32
CA ASP A 125 -3.76 7.75 15.74
C ASP A 125 -2.26 7.88 15.45
N ILE A 126 -1.87 8.87 14.63
CA ILE A 126 -0.48 9.17 14.21
C ILE A 126 0.08 10.47 14.83
N GLY A 127 -0.50 10.92 15.94
CA GLY A 127 0.05 12.08 16.69
C GLY A 127 -0.30 13.46 16.12
N GLY A 128 -1.38 13.58 15.33
CA GLY A 128 -1.88 14.86 14.84
C GLY A 128 -2.43 15.78 15.94
N MET A 129 -2.85 16.99 15.59
CA MET A 129 -3.32 18.03 16.53
C MET A 129 -4.55 17.63 17.35
N ALA A 130 -5.38 16.71 16.85
CA ALA A 130 -6.56 16.18 17.51
C ALA A 130 -6.51 14.65 17.60
N PRO A 131 -7.19 14.03 18.58
CA PRO A 131 -7.30 12.57 18.67
C PRO A 131 -7.95 11.95 17.43
N GLY A 132 -7.40 10.82 16.98
CA GLY A 132 -7.91 10.06 15.84
C GLY A 132 -7.00 10.16 14.62
N SER A 133 -7.54 9.79 13.46
CA SER A 133 -6.74 9.61 12.24
C SER A 133 -6.82 10.77 11.25
N MET A 134 -7.90 11.54 11.23
CA MET A 134 -8.09 12.66 10.29
C MET A 134 -8.57 13.91 11.03
N PRO A 135 -7.65 14.77 11.52
CA PRO A 135 -8.03 16.04 12.12
C PRO A 135 -8.50 17.03 11.06
N VAL A 136 -9.29 18.03 11.47
CA VAL A 136 -9.54 19.22 10.64
C VAL A 136 -8.30 20.10 10.70
N ALA A 137 -7.34 19.81 9.81
CA ALA A 137 -6.03 20.45 9.74
C ALA A 137 -5.96 21.47 8.58
N THR A 138 -5.07 22.44 8.72
CA THR A 138 -4.76 23.46 7.69
C THR A 138 -3.38 23.26 7.06
N GLU A 139 -2.54 22.40 7.65
CA GLU A 139 -1.23 22.02 7.15
C GLU A 139 -0.90 20.58 7.57
N LEU A 140 -0.04 19.91 6.79
CA LEU A 140 0.31 18.50 6.99
C LEU A 140 0.91 18.21 8.39
N LEU A 141 1.69 19.13 8.96
CA LEU A 141 2.29 18.93 10.28
C LEU A 141 1.24 18.84 11.40
N GLN A 142 0.04 19.38 11.19
CA GLN A 142 -1.08 19.24 12.12
C GLN A 142 -1.74 17.86 11.99
N GLU A 143 -1.53 17.13 10.90
CA GLU A 143 -2.11 15.80 10.69
C GLU A 143 -1.36 14.71 11.45
N GLY A 144 -0.07 14.92 11.74
CA GLY A 144 0.73 14.07 12.62
C GLY A 144 2.12 13.74 12.08
N LEU A 145 2.65 12.59 12.50
CA LEU A 145 4.01 12.18 12.17
C LEU A 145 4.14 11.83 10.69
N VAL A 146 4.95 12.60 9.96
CA VAL A 146 5.39 12.31 8.60
C VAL A 146 6.63 11.43 8.66
N ILE A 147 6.55 10.26 8.03
CA ILE A 147 7.59 9.24 7.99
C ILE A 147 8.06 9.13 6.53
N PRO A 148 9.25 9.67 6.20
CA PRO A 148 9.83 9.49 4.87
C PRO A 148 10.24 8.02 4.70
N PRO A 149 10.67 7.60 3.50
CA PRO A 149 11.31 6.30 3.30
C PRO A 149 12.44 6.07 4.30
N ILE A 150 12.25 5.13 5.21
CA ILE A 150 13.25 4.73 6.22
C ILE A 150 13.35 3.21 6.34
N ARG A 151 14.47 2.74 6.89
CA ARG A 151 14.65 1.34 7.28
C ARG A 151 14.24 1.15 8.74
N LEU A 152 13.16 0.40 8.96
CA LEU A 152 12.67 0.05 10.31
C LEU A 152 13.34 -1.21 10.87
N ILE A 153 13.66 -2.17 10.00
CA ILE A 153 14.44 -3.36 10.34
C ILE A 153 15.62 -3.41 9.38
N ASP A 154 16.84 -3.51 9.91
CA ASP A 154 18.09 -3.57 9.15
C ASP A 154 18.73 -4.95 9.30
N ALA A 155 18.68 -5.76 8.25
CA ALA A 155 19.12 -7.16 8.22
C ALA A 155 18.64 -7.96 9.45
N GLY A 156 17.34 -7.85 9.76
CA GLY A 156 16.71 -8.51 10.92
C GLY A 156 16.91 -7.80 12.27
N LYS A 157 17.64 -6.69 12.34
CA LYS A 157 17.82 -5.90 13.57
C LYS A 157 16.84 -4.71 13.60
N PRO A 158 15.95 -4.62 14.60
CA PRO A 158 15.05 -3.48 14.70
C PRO A 158 15.78 -2.16 14.94
N ASN A 159 15.38 -1.12 14.21
CA ASN A 159 15.75 0.25 14.52
C ASN A 159 14.90 0.74 15.70
N GLU A 160 15.33 0.41 16.91
CA GLU A 160 14.61 0.72 18.15
C GLU A 160 14.35 2.23 18.31
N SER A 161 15.25 3.09 17.84
CA SER A 161 15.07 4.55 17.89
C SER A 161 13.94 5.02 16.99
N ALA A 162 13.89 4.55 15.73
CA ALA A 162 12.81 4.90 14.81
C ALA A 162 11.46 4.36 15.31
N ILE A 163 11.43 3.10 15.77
CA ILE A 163 10.23 2.47 16.34
C ILE A 163 9.77 3.24 17.58
N ALA A 164 10.68 3.62 18.48
CA ALA A 164 10.35 4.40 19.67
C ALA A 164 9.75 5.77 19.32
N LEU A 165 10.28 6.46 18.30
CA LEU A 165 9.72 7.72 17.81
C LEU A 165 8.31 7.55 17.25
N ILE A 166 8.08 6.54 16.40
CA ILE A 166 6.75 6.27 15.83
C ILE A 166 5.75 5.92 16.93
N VAL A 167 6.13 5.02 17.84
CA VAL A 167 5.26 4.56 18.94
C VAL A 167 4.92 5.70 19.91
N ARG A 168 5.91 6.53 20.25
CA ARG A 168 5.74 7.62 21.22
C ARG A 168 4.83 8.73 20.69
N ASN A 169 4.84 8.98 19.39
CA ASN A 169 3.98 9.99 18.74
C ASN A 169 2.57 9.45 18.45
N SER A 170 2.03 8.63 19.35
CA SER A 170 0.65 8.17 19.33
C SER A 170 0.04 8.33 20.71
N ARG A 171 -1.24 8.69 20.77
CA ARG A 171 -2.01 8.77 22.03
C ARG A 171 -2.19 7.40 22.69
N ALA A 172 -2.10 6.32 21.92
CA ALA A 172 -2.20 4.94 22.37
C ALA A 172 -0.93 4.14 22.03
N PRO A 173 0.21 4.38 22.72
CA PRO A 173 1.50 3.81 22.34
C PRO A 173 1.55 2.28 22.41
N GLU A 174 0.84 1.65 23.35
CA GLU A 174 0.81 0.18 23.43
C GLU A 174 0.02 -0.45 22.27
N GLU A 175 -1.12 0.14 21.90
CA GLU A 175 -1.88 -0.25 20.69
C GLU A 175 -1.03 -0.05 19.44
N ARG A 176 -0.42 1.13 19.28
CA ARG A 176 0.47 1.46 18.17
C ARG A 176 1.63 0.46 18.04
N ARG A 177 2.24 0.08 19.16
CA ARG A 177 3.31 -0.92 19.19
C ARG A 177 2.80 -2.31 18.80
N GLY A 178 1.60 -2.68 19.26
CA GLY A 178 0.92 -3.93 18.88
C GLY A 178 0.65 -4.01 17.39
N ASP A 179 0.03 -2.97 16.83
CA ASP A 179 -0.30 -2.87 15.40
C ASP A 179 0.96 -2.86 14.52
N LEU A 180 1.99 -2.09 14.90
CA LEU A 180 3.25 -2.09 14.16
C LEU A 180 3.90 -3.47 14.17
N ARG A 181 3.87 -4.20 15.29
CA ARG A 181 4.37 -5.58 15.36
C ARG A 181 3.57 -6.53 14.47
N ALA A 182 2.24 -6.42 14.49
CA ALA A 182 1.35 -7.20 13.62
C ALA A 182 1.68 -6.96 12.14
N GLN A 183 1.85 -5.69 11.76
CA GLN A 183 2.18 -5.26 10.41
C GLN A 183 3.57 -5.76 9.94
N LEU A 184 4.59 -5.63 10.78
CA LEU A 184 5.93 -6.17 10.50
C LEU A 184 5.90 -7.70 10.37
N ALA A 185 5.14 -8.39 11.22
CA ALA A 185 5.00 -9.85 11.17
C ALA A 185 4.28 -10.33 9.89
N ALA A 186 3.23 -9.62 9.46
CA ALA A 186 2.53 -9.89 8.21
C ALA A 186 3.43 -9.65 6.99
N THR A 187 4.21 -8.57 6.99
CA THR A 187 5.19 -8.28 5.93
C THR A 187 6.26 -9.38 5.85
N ALA A 188 6.79 -9.81 6.99
CA ALA A 188 7.75 -10.91 7.06
C ALA A 188 7.14 -12.26 6.64
N LEU A 189 5.85 -12.50 6.89
CA LEU A 189 5.13 -13.67 6.39
C LEU A 189 5.08 -13.67 4.86
N GLY A 190 4.75 -12.53 4.24
CA GLY A 190 4.78 -12.37 2.80
C GLY A 190 6.12 -12.76 2.18
N ALA A 191 7.22 -12.26 2.77
CA ALA A 191 8.56 -12.57 2.29
C ALA A 191 8.85 -14.08 2.31
N ARG A 192 8.54 -14.75 3.44
CA ARG A 192 8.68 -16.21 3.56
C ARG A 192 7.82 -16.99 2.56
N ARG A 193 6.62 -16.48 2.23
CA ARG A 193 5.75 -17.12 1.24
C ARG A 193 6.30 -16.99 -0.17
N ILE A 194 6.85 -15.85 -0.53
CA ILE A 194 7.56 -15.68 -1.80
C ILE A 194 8.79 -16.59 -1.87
N GLU A 195 9.59 -16.69 -0.81
CA GLU A 195 10.71 -17.64 -0.73
C GLU A 195 10.26 -19.09 -0.94
N ALA A 196 9.12 -19.49 -0.37
CA ALA A 196 8.55 -20.81 -0.60
C ALA A 196 8.11 -21.02 -2.06
N LEU A 197 7.55 -19.99 -2.71
CA LEU A 197 7.24 -20.04 -4.14
C LEU A 197 8.49 -20.13 -5.01
N VAL A 198 9.60 -19.48 -4.62
CA VAL A 198 10.91 -19.68 -5.26
C VAL A 198 11.36 -21.13 -5.13
N GLY A 199 11.22 -21.74 -3.95
CA GLY A 199 11.53 -23.16 -3.76
C GLY A 199 10.69 -24.10 -4.64
N ARG A 200 9.45 -23.71 -4.96
CA ARG A 200 8.52 -24.49 -5.78
C ARG A 200 8.73 -24.30 -7.29
N PHE A 201 8.90 -23.07 -7.75
CA PHE A 201 8.93 -22.72 -9.17
C PHE A 201 10.33 -22.41 -9.70
N GLY A 202 11.32 -22.25 -8.82
CA GLY A 202 12.60 -21.63 -9.16
C GLY A 202 12.45 -20.12 -9.38
N VAL A 203 13.59 -19.42 -9.39
CA VAL A 203 13.62 -17.96 -9.61
C VAL A 203 13.08 -17.59 -10.98
N ASP A 204 13.54 -18.26 -12.04
CA ASP A 204 13.12 -17.95 -13.40
C ASP A 204 11.66 -18.30 -13.64
N GLY A 205 11.18 -19.42 -13.09
CA GLY A 205 9.77 -19.79 -13.17
C GLY A 205 8.85 -18.81 -12.44
N LEU A 206 9.28 -18.25 -11.31
CA LEU A 206 8.52 -17.21 -10.62
C LEU A 206 8.50 -15.89 -11.43
N ARG A 207 9.64 -15.48 -12.01
CA ARG A 207 9.75 -14.29 -12.86
C ARG A 207 8.88 -14.40 -14.12
N GLU A 208 8.89 -15.56 -14.78
CA GLU A 208 8.05 -15.82 -15.95
C GLU A 208 6.56 -15.67 -15.61
N ARG A 209 6.16 -16.08 -14.40
CA ARG A 209 4.79 -15.92 -13.89
C ARG A 209 4.44 -14.46 -13.61
N PHE A 210 5.35 -13.69 -13.00
CA PHE A 210 5.15 -12.25 -12.82
C PHE A 210 4.90 -11.55 -14.16
N ALA A 211 5.78 -11.78 -15.14
CA ALA A 211 5.64 -11.18 -16.46
C ALA A 211 4.32 -11.59 -17.14
N ALA A 212 4.00 -12.89 -17.14
CA ALA A 212 2.80 -13.38 -17.80
C ALA A 212 1.49 -12.86 -17.16
N LEU A 213 1.47 -12.64 -15.84
CA LEU A 213 0.32 -12.06 -15.14
C LEU A 213 0.15 -10.58 -15.48
N LEU A 214 1.25 -9.81 -15.49
CA LEU A 214 1.24 -8.41 -15.89
C LEU A 214 0.76 -8.26 -17.34
N ASP A 215 1.33 -9.05 -18.26
CA ASP A 215 0.94 -9.03 -19.68
C ASP A 215 -0.52 -9.44 -19.85
N HIS A 216 -1.02 -10.40 -19.05
CA HIS A 216 -2.42 -10.81 -19.08
C HIS A 216 -3.35 -9.69 -18.60
N GLY A 217 -3.03 -9.05 -17.48
CA GLY A 217 -3.76 -7.90 -16.95
C GLY A 217 -3.81 -6.75 -17.96
N GLU A 218 -2.68 -6.43 -18.59
CA GLU A 218 -2.64 -5.41 -19.65
C GLU A 218 -3.55 -5.78 -20.82
N ARG A 219 -3.49 -7.01 -21.33
CA ARG A 219 -4.34 -7.45 -22.44
C ARG A 219 -5.83 -7.32 -22.10
N VAL A 220 -6.23 -7.73 -20.90
CA VAL A 220 -7.63 -7.66 -20.45
C VAL A 220 -8.09 -6.21 -20.32
N ILE A 221 -7.30 -5.35 -19.68
CA ILE A 221 -7.66 -3.93 -19.53
C ILE A 221 -7.71 -3.23 -20.89
N ARG A 222 -6.75 -3.51 -21.79
CA ARG A 222 -6.78 -2.96 -23.15
C ARG A 222 -8.01 -3.40 -23.94
N SER A 223 -8.44 -4.66 -23.82
CA SER A 223 -9.66 -5.10 -24.51
C SER A 223 -10.90 -4.39 -23.98
N VAL A 224 -10.98 -4.15 -22.67
CA VAL A 224 -12.09 -3.38 -22.08
C VAL A 224 -12.05 -1.92 -22.51
N ILE A 225 -10.88 -1.28 -22.54
CA ILE A 225 -10.74 0.11 -23.00
C ILE A 225 -11.14 0.24 -24.48
N ALA A 226 -10.79 -0.74 -25.31
CA ALA A 226 -11.13 -0.74 -26.75
C ALA A 226 -12.64 -0.86 -27.02
N GLU A 227 -13.44 -1.28 -26.04
CA GLU A 227 -14.91 -1.27 -26.15
C GLU A 227 -15.51 0.13 -25.86
N VAL A 228 -14.73 1.05 -25.28
CA VAL A 228 -15.16 2.42 -25.02
C VAL A 228 -15.02 3.24 -26.30
N PRO A 229 -16.10 3.88 -26.80
CA PRO A 229 -16.02 4.71 -27.99
C PRO A 229 -15.01 5.84 -27.88
N ASP A 230 -14.32 6.15 -28.97
CA ASP A 230 -13.44 7.32 -29.04
C ASP A 230 -14.23 8.58 -28.70
N GLY A 231 -13.68 9.40 -27.82
CA GLY A 231 -14.36 10.59 -27.36
C GLY A 231 -13.80 11.21 -26.10
N ARG A 232 -14.32 12.39 -25.79
CA ARG A 232 -14.05 13.12 -24.56
C ARG A 232 -15.23 12.97 -23.61
N TYR A 233 -14.97 12.37 -22.46
CA TYR A 233 -15.93 12.12 -21.40
C TYR A 233 -15.65 13.12 -20.28
N GLU A 234 -16.65 13.90 -19.88
CA GLU A 234 -16.51 14.92 -18.84
C GLU A 234 -17.53 14.73 -17.73
N PHE A 235 -17.09 14.96 -16.50
CA PHE A 235 -17.95 14.99 -15.32
C PHE A 235 -17.50 16.10 -14.39
N THR A 236 -18.47 16.72 -13.70
CA THR A 236 -18.21 17.73 -12.67
C THR A 236 -18.94 17.33 -11.41
N ASP A 237 -18.20 17.19 -10.32
CA ASP A 237 -18.74 17.03 -8.97
C ASP A 237 -18.39 18.24 -8.10
N TYR A 238 -18.96 18.33 -6.90
CA TYR A 238 -18.72 19.44 -5.98
C TYR A 238 -18.37 18.92 -4.60
N LEU A 239 -17.22 19.35 -4.06
CA LEU A 239 -16.85 19.09 -2.67
C LEU A 239 -17.44 20.16 -1.76
N GLU A 240 -18.24 19.78 -0.77
CA GLU A 240 -18.69 20.72 0.26
C GLU A 240 -17.49 21.23 1.06
N VAL A 241 -17.23 22.54 0.99
CA VAL A 241 -16.19 23.22 1.76
C VAL A 241 -16.84 24.13 2.80
N GLN A 242 -16.25 24.19 3.98
CA GLN A 242 -16.73 25.00 5.08
C GLN A 242 -16.27 26.46 4.91
N ASP A 243 -16.70 27.12 3.83
CA ASP A 243 -16.66 28.59 3.79
C ASP A 243 -17.93 29.12 4.47
N PRO A 244 -17.85 30.16 5.32
CA PRO A 244 -19.05 30.86 5.74
C PRO A 244 -19.76 31.38 4.47
N PRO A 245 -21.07 31.13 4.30
CA PRO A 245 -21.79 31.64 3.15
C PRO A 245 -21.64 33.18 3.08
N PRO A 246 -21.54 33.77 1.87
CA PRO A 246 -21.62 35.22 1.72
C PRO A 246 -22.84 35.77 2.49
N PRO A 247 -22.73 36.93 3.16
CA PRO A 247 -23.86 37.51 3.89
C PRO A 247 -25.10 37.62 2.99
N GLY A 248 -26.23 37.04 3.41
CA GLY A 248 -27.47 37.01 2.64
C GLY A 248 -27.70 35.78 1.76
N THR A 249 -26.81 34.77 1.77
CA THR A 249 -27.04 33.47 1.12
C THR A 249 -27.42 32.35 2.09
N GLU A 250 -27.86 32.71 3.29
CA GLU A 250 -28.41 31.83 4.33
C GLU A 250 -29.65 31.10 3.79
N GLY A 251 -29.47 29.91 3.22
CA GLY A 251 -30.54 29.10 2.63
C GLY A 251 -30.22 28.51 1.27
N TYR A 252 -29.17 28.97 0.59
CA TYR A 252 -28.66 28.33 -0.63
C TYR A 252 -27.67 27.23 -0.23
N ARG A 253 -28.10 25.97 -0.37
CA ARG A 253 -27.18 24.83 -0.38
C ARG A 253 -26.34 24.93 -1.65
N HIS A 254 -25.04 24.61 -1.55
CA HIS A 254 -24.07 24.46 -2.63
C HIS A 254 -23.26 25.71 -3.01
N PHE A 255 -22.24 26.01 -2.20
CA PHE A 255 -20.99 26.56 -2.70
C PHE A 255 -19.88 25.58 -2.35
N GLY A 256 -19.74 24.54 -3.17
CA GLY A 256 -18.65 23.58 -3.06
C GLY A 256 -17.51 23.93 -4.01
N ALA A 257 -16.29 23.47 -3.71
CA ALA A 257 -15.19 23.54 -4.66
C ALA A 257 -15.47 22.55 -5.81
N PRO A 258 -15.53 23.00 -7.09
CA PRO A 258 -15.83 22.10 -8.19
C PRO A 258 -14.64 21.18 -8.48
N ILE A 259 -14.94 19.90 -8.69
CA ILE A 259 -14.00 18.88 -9.14
C ILE A 259 -14.36 18.54 -10.58
N HIS A 260 -13.52 18.96 -11.52
CA HIS A 260 -13.70 18.66 -12.93
C HIS A 260 -12.81 17.49 -13.33
N VAL A 261 -13.42 16.46 -13.92
CA VAL A 261 -12.71 15.30 -14.47
C VAL A 261 -13.04 15.22 -15.96
N ALA A 262 -12.00 15.15 -16.80
CA ALA A 262 -12.11 14.89 -18.22
C ALA A 262 -11.20 13.73 -18.59
N ILE A 263 -11.75 12.74 -19.31
CA ILE A 263 -11.02 11.58 -19.82
C ILE A 263 -11.20 11.58 -21.34
N THR A 264 -10.09 11.42 -22.07
CA THR A 264 -10.12 11.27 -23.53
C THR A 264 -9.72 9.84 -23.88
N VAL A 265 -10.53 9.20 -24.71
CA VAL A 265 -10.27 7.87 -25.28
C VAL A 265 -10.03 8.05 -26.78
N GLU A 266 -8.90 7.55 -27.27
CA GLU A 266 -8.42 7.60 -28.66
C GLU A 266 -7.79 6.27 -29.05
#